data_AF-G8PTS5-F1
#
_entry.id   AF-G8PTS5-F1
#
_cell.length_a   1.000
_cell.length_b   1.000
_cell.length_c   1.000
_cell.angle_alpha   90.00
_cell.angle_beta   90.00
_cell.angle_gamma   90.00
#
_symmetry.space_group_name_H-M   'P 1'
#
loop_
_entity.id
_entity.type
_entity.pdbx_description
1 polymer ?
#
loop_
_entity_poly.entity_id
_entity_poly.type
_entity_poly.pdbx_seq_one_letter_code
_entity_poly.pdbx_strand_id
1 'polypeptide(L)'
;MAVAAAIGFPLGVLSHRNENLRSAVLPILSFLQTIPSLAMFGIMIPILAWVGTTVPGARELGVAGIGFLPAFLALVIYSLLPVVANTVAGLEAAPPAAMDAARGMGMTRNQRLLQVQLPLGLPVMLAGIRIVLVQNIGLAVIAGLIGGGGFGTFVFQGLNQTATDLILLGALPTVALALISAITMDILVELAQPNTMRHQ
;
A
#
# COMPACT_ATOMS: atom_id res chain seq x y z
N MET A 1 3.67 3.41 -2.73
CA MET A 1 2.26 3.32 -3.17
C MET A 1 2.11 2.84 -4.61
N ALA A 2 2.49 3.61 -5.64
CA ALA A 2 2.20 3.27 -7.04
C ALA A 2 2.62 1.85 -7.43
N VAL A 3 3.82 1.42 -7.04
CA VAL A 3 4.31 0.05 -7.29
C VAL A 3 3.48 -1.01 -6.55
N ALA A 4 3.12 -0.76 -5.29
CA ALA A 4 2.25 -1.67 -4.54
C ALA A 4 0.84 -1.74 -5.13
N ALA A 5 0.30 -0.65 -5.68
CA ALA A 5 -0.96 -0.65 -6.41
C ALA A 5 -0.84 -1.43 -7.74
N ALA A 6 0.23 -1.21 -8.50
CA ALA A 6 0.49 -1.90 -9.75
C ALA A 6 0.63 -3.42 -9.60
N ILE A 7 1.15 -3.89 -8.46
CA ILE A 7 1.26 -5.32 -8.14
C ILE A 7 -0.01 -5.83 -7.44
N GLY A 8 -0.48 -5.10 -6.43
CA GLY A 8 -1.56 -5.50 -5.55
C GLY A 8 -2.93 -5.51 -6.22
N PHE A 9 -3.21 -4.61 -7.18
CA PHE A 9 -4.48 -4.65 -7.92
C PHE A 9 -4.62 -5.91 -8.77
N PRO A 10 -3.66 -6.27 -9.65
CA PRO A 10 -3.71 -7.54 -10.37
C PRO A 10 -3.80 -8.75 -9.43
N LEU A 11 -3.00 -8.79 -8.36
CA LEU A 11 -3.06 -9.87 -7.38
C LEU A 11 -4.44 -9.96 -6.72
N GLY A 12 -5.03 -8.83 -6.31
CA GLY A 12 -6.37 -8.79 -5.74
C GLY A 12 -7.47 -9.26 -6.71
N VAL A 13 -7.41 -8.85 -7.98
CA VAL A 13 -8.34 -9.32 -9.01
C VAL A 13 -8.19 -10.84 -9.22
N LEU A 14 -6.96 -11.35 -9.27
CA LEU A 14 -6.70 -12.78 -9.42
C LEU A 14 -7.15 -13.57 -8.18
N SER A 15 -6.91 -13.05 -6.98
CA SER A 15 -7.38 -13.65 -5.71
C SER A 15 -8.91 -13.67 -5.62
N HIS A 16 -9.60 -12.64 -6.10
CA HIS A 16 -11.07 -12.65 -6.18
C HIS A 16 -11.60 -13.73 -7.12
N ARG A 17 -10.84 -14.08 -8.18
CA ARG A 17 -11.25 -15.11 -9.15
C ARG A 17 -10.89 -16.53 -8.72
N ASN A 18 -9.88 -16.70 -7.88
CA ASN A 18 -9.33 -18.00 -7.51
C ASN A 18 -9.14 -18.10 -6.00
N GLU A 19 -10.01 -18.89 -5.37
CA GLU A 19 -10.01 -19.12 -3.92
C GLU A 19 -8.72 -19.75 -3.39
N ASN A 20 -8.05 -20.59 -4.20
CA ASN A 20 -6.76 -21.17 -3.81
C ASN A 20 -5.67 -20.09 -3.77
N LEU A 21 -5.68 -19.15 -4.72
CA LEU A 21 -4.74 -18.03 -4.73
C LEU A 21 -5.01 -17.08 -3.57
N ARG A 22 -6.28 -16.79 -3.27
CA ARG A 22 -6.68 -16.02 -2.08
C ARG A 22 -6.15 -16.65 -0.79
N SER A 23 -6.37 -17.96 -0.64
CA SER A 23 -5.97 -18.75 0.53
C SER A 23 -4.46 -18.88 0.69
N ALA A 24 -3.68 -18.66 -0.36
CA ALA A 24 -2.22 -18.61 -0.28
C ALA A 24 -1.71 -17.18 -0.05
N VAL A 25 -2.17 -16.22 -0.86
CA VAL A 25 -1.63 -14.86 -0.89
C VAL A 25 -1.97 -14.08 0.38
N LEU A 26 -3.23 -14.09 0.83
CA LEU A 26 -3.62 -13.29 1.99
C LEU A 26 -2.92 -13.71 3.28
N PRO A 27 -2.77 -15.01 3.60
CA PRO A 27 -2.00 -15.43 4.78
C PRO A 27 -0.52 -15.09 4.69
N ILE A 28 0.12 -15.25 3.52
CA ILE A 28 1.53 -14.88 3.32
C ILE A 28 1.74 -13.38 3.55
N LEU A 29 0.89 -12.54 2.93
CA LEU A 29 0.97 -11.10 3.09
C LEU A 29 0.65 -10.68 4.54
N SER A 30 -0.28 -11.37 5.21
CA SER A 30 -0.58 -11.17 6.64
C SER A 30 0.64 -11.48 7.50
N PHE A 31 1.29 -12.62 7.27
CA PHE A 31 2.50 -13.00 7.98
C PHE A 31 3.63 -11.97 7.80
N LEU A 32 3.83 -11.46 6.58
CA LEU A 32 4.85 -10.43 6.35
C LEU A 32 4.55 -9.14 7.11
N GLN A 33 3.28 -8.79 7.32
CA GLN A 33 2.88 -7.60 8.07
C GLN A 33 2.99 -7.74 9.59
N THR A 34 2.94 -8.96 10.13
CA THR A 34 3.09 -9.14 11.59
C THR A 34 4.51 -8.91 12.05
N ILE A 35 5.49 -8.99 11.14
CA ILE A 35 6.88 -8.62 11.41
C ILE A 35 6.92 -7.11 11.72
N PRO A 36 7.49 -6.66 12.85
CA PRO A 36 7.68 -5.24 13.12
C PRO A 36 8.53 -4.57 12.03
N SER A 37 8.19 -3.35 11.61
CA SER A 37 8.89 -2.66 10.52
C SER A 37 10.40 -2.53 10.75
N LEU A 38 10.81 -2.25 11.98
CA LEU A 38 12.22 -2.18 12.36
C LEU A 38 12.94 -3.53 12.21
N ALA A 39 12.26 -4.63 12.57
CA ALA A 39 12.81 -5.97 12.41
C ALA A 39 12.88 -6.38 10.93
N MET A 40 11.87 -6.02 10.13
CA MET A 40 11.89 -6.21 8.68
C MET A 40 13.11 -5.50 8.07
N PHE A 41 13.37 -4.24 8.44
CA PHE A 41 14.57 -3.54 8.00
C PHE A 41 15.85 -4.25 8.43
N GLY A 42 15.92 -4.73 9.68
CA GLY A 42 17.04 -5.52 10.18
C GLY A 42 17.31 -6.78 9.36
N ILE A 43 16.27 -7.48 8.91
CA ILE A 43 16.36 -8.66 8.03
C ILE A 43 16.86 -8.28 6.64
N MET A 44 16.42 -7.13 6.10
CA MET A 44 16.79 -6.70 4.76
C MET A 44 18.27 -6.28 4.64
N ILE A 45 18.86 -5.73 5.71
CA ILE A 45 20.26 -5.26 5.72
C ILE A 45 21.25 -6.34 5.24
N PRO A 46 21.36 -7.52 5.90
CA PRO A 46 22.33 -8.54 5.49
C PRO A 46 22.01 -9.13 4.12
N ILE A 47 20.72 -9.30 3.78
CA ILE A 47 20.28 -9.87 2.51
C ILE A 47 20.69 -8.96 1.35
N LEU A 48 20.32 -7.67 1.40
CA LEU A 48 20.65 -6.73 0.32
C LEU A 48 22.14 -6.39 0.28
N ALA A 49 22.82 -6.37 1.43
CA ALA A 49 24.28 -6.22 1.46
C ALA A 49 24.97 -7.39 0.74
N TRP A 50 24.53 -8.63 1.00
CA TRP A 50 25.04 -9.82 0.33
C TRP A 50 24.77 -9.81 -1.18
N VAL A 51 23.58 -9.38 -1.61
CA VAL A 51 23.28 -9.22 -3.05
C VAL A 51 24.20 -8.16 -3.67
N GLY A 52 24.37 -7.02 -3.00
CA GLY A 52 25.24 -5.95 -3.48
C GLY A 52 26.73 -6.35 -3.60
N THR A 53 27.21 -7.29 -2.76
CA THR A 53 28.59 -7.81 -2.86
C THR A 53 28.76 -8.93 -3.86
N THR A 54 27.72 -9.74 -4.08
CA THR A 54 27.83 -11.01 -4.82
C THR A 54 27.44 -10.86 -6.29
N VAL A 55 26.49 -9.97 -6.59
CA VAL A 55 25.96 -9.78 -7.95
C VAL A 55 26.71 -8.63 -8.64
N PRO A 56 27.44 -8.89 -9.75
CA PRO A 56 28.10 -7.83 -10.51
C PRO A 56 27.11 -6.77 -10.99
N GLY A 57 27.44 -5.48 -10.81
CA GLY A 57 26.56 -4.35 -11.18
C GLY A 57 25.43 -4.03 -10.19
N ALA A 58 25.16 -4.87 -9.18
CA ALA A 58 24.04 -4.63 -8.25
C ALA A 58 24.21 -3.35 -7.42
N ARG A 59 25.44 -3.04 -6.98
CA ARG A 59 25.74 -1.78 -6.26
C ARG A 59 25.53 -0.55 -7.14
N GLU A 60 25.86 -0.64 -8.42
CA GLU A 60 25.65 0.45 -9.39
C GLU A 60 24.16 0.73 -9.60
N LEU A 61 23.32 -0.31 -9.47
CA LEU A 61 21.86 -0.21 -9.47
C LEU A 61 21.27 0.27 -8.13
N GLY A 62 22.12 0.61 -7.14
CA GLY A 62 21.69 1.10 -5.83
C GLY A 62 21.29 0.00 -4.83
N VAL A 63 21.70 -1.26 -5.07
CA VAL A 63 21.47 -2.35 -4.11
C VAL A 63 22.43 -2.23 -2.93
N ALA A 64 21.88 -1.87 -1.78
CA ALA A 64 22.58 -1.73 -0.52
C ALA A 64 21.72 -2.22 0.66
N GLY A 65 22.39 -2.66 1.73
CA GLY A 65 21.74 -3.08 2.97
C GLY A 65 20.99 -1.96 3.69
N ILE A 66 21.47 -0.73 3.55
CA ILE A 66 20.87 0.49 4.10
C ILE A 66 20.61 1.47 2.96
N GLY A 67 19.65 2.37 3.14
CA GLY A 67 19.32 3.39 2.15
C GLY A 67 17.88 3.32 1.64
N PHE A 68 17.67 3.88 0.44
CA PHE A 68 16.38 3.96 -0.21
C PHE A 68 15.78 2.58 -0.55
N LEU A 69 16.57 1.64 -1.06
CA LEU A 69 16.07 0.36 -1.53
C LEU A 69 15.37 -0.48 -0.43
N PRO A 70 15.98 -0.74 0.75
CA PRO A 70 15.30 -1.46 1.82
C PRO A 70 14.06 -0.72 2.32
N ALA A 71 14.12 0.62 2.43
CA ALA A 71 12.98 1.46 2.76
C ALA A 71 11.81 1.26 1.78
N PHE A 72 12.10 1.35 0.49
CA PHE A 72 11.15 1.21 -0.60
C PHE A 72 10.50 -0.19 -0.62
N LEU A 73 11.31 -1.24 -0.51
CA LEU A 73 10.81 -2.62 -0.54
C LEU A 73 9.93 -2.92 0.66
N ALA A 74 10.30 -2.47 1.87
CA ALA A 74 9.43 -2.63 3.04
C ALA A 74 8.10 -1.91 2.81
N LEU A 75 8.13 -0.63 2.40
CA LEU A 75 6.91 0.13 2.09
C LEU A 75 6.01 -0.61 1.08
N VAL A 76 6.60 -1.22 0.05
CA VAL A 76 5.85 -2.07 -0.90
C VAL A 76 5.25 -3.28 -0.21
N ILE A 77 6.04 -4.07 0.53
CA ILE A 77 5.59 -5.28 1.23
C ILE A 77 4.43 -4.95 2.20
N TYR A 78 4.60 -3.94 3.05
CA TYR A 78 3.56 -3.50 4.00
C TYR A 78 2.34 -2.91 3.28
N SER A 79 2.47 -2.44 2.04
CA SER A 79 1.31 -2.00 1.27
C SER A 79 0.54 -3.14 0.61
N LEU A 80 1.19 -4.27 0.31
CA LEU A 80 0.58 -5.32 -0.51
C LEU A 80 -0.66 -5.94 0.12
N LEU A 81 -0.62 -6.33 1.40
CA LEU A 81 -1.78 -6.94 2.06
C LEU A 81 -3.03 -6.06 1.98
N PRO A 82 -3.02 -4.80 2.47
CA PRO A 82 -4.21 -3.97 2.46
C PRO A 82 -4.63 -3.61 1.04
N VAL A 83 -3.70 -3.42 0.08
CA VAL A 83 -4.09 -3.19 -1.32
C VAL A 83 -4.82 -4.42 -1.88
N VAL A 84 -4.28 -5.63 -1.71
CA VAL A 84 -4.91 -6.87 -2.19
C VAL A 84 -6.24 -7.11 -1.49
N ALA A 85 -6.28 -6.99 -0.15
CA ALA A 85 -7.46 -7.22 0.66
C ALA A 85 -8.60 -6.23 0.32
N ASN A 86 -8.30 -4.93 0.20
CA ASN A 86 -9.30 -3.93 -0.19
C ASN A 86 -9.73 -4.07 -1.65
N THR A 87 -8.86 -4.59 -2.53
CA THR A 87 -9.25 -4.94 -3.90
C THR A 87 -10.27 -6.06 -3.91
N VAL A 88 -10.01 -7.16 -3.18
CA VAL A 88 -10.96 -8.27 -3.07
C VAL A 88 -12.27 -7.79 -2.45
N ALA A 89 -12.21 -7.04 -1.34
CA ALA A 89 -13.39 -6.49 -0.68
C ALA A 89 -14.20 -5.55 -1.61
N GLY A 90 -13.53 -4.71 -2.40
CA GLY A 90 -14.19 -3.84 -3.37
C GLY A 90 -14.91 -4.61 -4.47
N LEU A 91 -14.28 -5.66 -5.01
CA LEU A 91 -14.91 -6.52 -6.02
C LEU A 91 -16.09 -7.32 -5.46
N GLU A 92 -16.06 -7.63 -4.17
CA GLU A 92 -17.14 -8.30 -3.42
C GLU A 92 -18.24 -7.32 -2.95
N ALA A 93 -18.02 -6.01 -3.00
CA ALA A 93 -18.98 -5.00 -2.55
C ALA A 93 -20.20 -4.86 -3.47
N ALA A 94 -20.13 -5.38 -4.71
CA ALA A 94 -21.24 -5.34 -5.64
C ALA A 94 -22.45 -6.14 -5.09
N PRO A 95 -23.65 -5.54 -4.99
CA PRO A 95 -24.82 -6.22 -4.45
C PRO A 95 -25.15 -7.50 -5.23
N PRO A 96 -25.59 -8.59 -4.55
CA PRO A 96 -25.97 -9.84 -5.23
C PRO A 96 -27.00 -9.61 -6.34
N ALA A 97 -27.99 -8.74 -6.11
CA ALA A 97 -29.01 -8.39 -7.10
C ALA A 97 -28.42 -7.76 -8.38
N ALA A 98 -27.41 -6.90 -8.25
CA ALA A 98 -26.72 -6.31 -9.41
C ALA A 98 -25.95 -7.40 -10.19
N MET A 99 -25.35 -8.35 -9.48
CA MET A 99 -24.63 -9.48 -10.09
C MET A 99 -25.58 -10.47 -10.77
N ASP A 100 -26.77 -10.71 -10.21
CA ASP A 100 -27.80 -11.58 -10.80
C ASP A 100 -28.43 -10.93 -12.03
N ALA A 101 -28.72 -9.63 -11.98
CA ALA A 101 -29.16 -8.88 -13.15
C ALA A 101 -28.12 -8.92 -14.28
N ALA A 102 -26.84 -8.73 -13.95
CA ALA A 102 -25.76 -8.82 -14.92
C ALA A 102 -25.64 -10.22 -15.55
N ARG A 103 -25.84 -11.29 -14.77
CA ARG A 103 -25.92 -12.67 -15.28
C ARG A 103 -27.14 -12.86 -16.19
N GLY A 104 -28.31 -12.35 -15.80
CA GLY A 104 -29.55 -12.41 -16.59
C GLY A 104 -29.45 -11.68 -17.93
N MET A 105 -28.65 -10.63 -18.01
CA MET A 105 -28.32 -9.92 -19.26
C MET A 105 -27.27 -10.64 -20.14
N GLY A 106 -26.80 -11.83 -19.75
CA GLY A 106 -25.82 -12.59 -20.52
C GLY A 106 -24.37 -12.08 -20.41
N MET A 107 -24.04 -11.25 -19.41
CA MET A 107 -22.70 -10.70 -19.27
C MET A 107 -21.65 -11.78 -18.94
N THR A 108 -20.56 -11.79 -19.71
CA THR A 108 -19.37 -12.62 -19.46
C THR A 108 -18.69 -12.24 -18.12
N ARG A 109 -17.81 -13.11 -17.61
CA ARG A 109 -17.03 -12.82 -16.38
C ARG A 109 -16.24 -11.50 -16.47
N ASN A 110 -15.64 -11.21 -17.63
CA ASN A 110 -14.87 -9.97 -17.81
C ASN A 110 -15.77 -8.74 -17.91
N GLN A 111 -16.93 -8.84 -18.56
CA GLN A 111 -17.91 -7.76 -18.58
C GLN A 111 -18.44 -7.46 -17.17
N ARG A 112 -18.79 -8.48 -16.39
CA ARG A 112 -19.23 -8.28 -15.00
C ARG A 112 -18.15 -7.63 -14.13
N LEU A 113 -16.89 -8.04 -14.29
CA LEU A 113 -15.77 -7.41 -13.59
C LEU A 113 -15.63 -5.93 -13.95
N LEU A 114 -15.53 -5.62 -15.24
CA LEU A 114 -15.22 -4.27 -15.73
C LEU A 114 -16.39 -3.30 -15.62
N GLN A 115 -17.63 -3.78 -15.79
CA GLN A 115 -18.81 -2.93 -15.92
C GLN A 115 -19.69 -2.90 -14.67
N VAL A 116 -19.52 -3.85 -13.73
CA VAL A 116 -20.35 -3.94 -12.52
C VAL A 116 -19.49 -3.91 -11.27
N GLN A 117 -18.59 -4.88 -11.09
CA GLN A 117 -17.81 -5.01 -9.85
C GLN A 117 -16.82 -3.86 -9.67
N LEU A 118 -16.03 -3.51 -10.69
CA LEU A 118 -15.06 -2.43 -10.58
C LEU A 118 -15.70 -1.06 -10.34
N PRO A 119 -16.74 -0.63 -11.08
CA PRO A 119 -17.39 0.65 -10.82
C PRO A 119 -18.05 0.73 -9.44
N LEU A 120 -18.74 -0.33 -9.01
CA LEU A 120 -19.41 -0.36 -7.70
C LEU A 120 -18.42 -0.51 -6.53
N GLY A 121 -17.32 -1.22 -6.76
CA GLY A 121 -16.27 -1.46 -5.78
C GLY A 121 -15.23 -0.36 -5.66
N LEU A 122 -15.16 0.55 -6.64
CA LEU A 122 -14.14 1.59 -6.70
C LEU A 122 -14.06 2.45 -5.41
N PRO A 123 -15.17 2.91 -4.80
CA PRO A 123 -15.10 3.68 -3.55
C PRO A 123 -14.44 2.90 -2.41
N VAL A 124 -14.70 1.59 -2.31
CA VAL A 124 -14.10 0.71 -1.31
C VAL A 124 -12.60 0.54 -1.56
N MET A 125 -12.21 0.34 -2.82
CA MET A 125 -10.80 0.21 -3.20
C MET A 125 -10.02 1.51 -2.91
N LEU A 126 -10.61 2.67 -3.23
CA LEU A 126 -10.02 3.99 -2.96
C LEU A 126 -9.91 4.26 -1.44
N ALA A 127 -10.91 3.88 -0.65
CA ALA A 127 -10.82 3.96 0.81
C ALA A 127 -9.67 3.08 1.35
N GLY A 128 -9.46 1.91 0.76
CA GLY A 128 -8.29 1.08 1.03
C GLY A 128 -6.97 1.78 0.72
N ILE A 129 -6.85 2.40 -0.46
CA ILE A 129 -5.65 3.16 -0.85
C ILE A 129 -5.37 4.29 0.13
N ARG A 130 -6.40 5.00 0.60
CA ARG A 130 -6.25 6.07 1.61
C ARG A 130 -5.54 5.58 2.86
N ILE A 131 -6.01 4.45 3.42
CA ILE A 131 -5.43 3.85 4.63
C ILE A 131 -3.95 3.53 4.39
N VAL A 132 -3.64 2.88 3.26
CA VAL A 132 -2.27 2.49 2.91
C VAL A 132 -1.38 3.70 2.63
N LEU A 133 -1.93 4.79 2.11
CA LEU A 133 -1.19 6.02 1.83
C LEU A 133 -0.73 6.67 3.13
N VAL A 134 -1.66 6.85 4.07
CA VAL A 134 -1.36 7.42 5.39
C VAL A 134 -0.41 6.52 6.17
N GLN A 135 -0.63 5.21 6.15
CA GLN A 135 0.27 4.23 6.76
C GLN A 135 1.69 4.33 6.20
N ASN A 136 1.84 4.42 4.88
CA ASN A 136 3.15 4.54 4.22
C ASN A 136 3.86 5.83 4.57
N ILE A 137 3.15 6.95 4.70
CA ILE A 137 3.75 8.22 5.13
C ILE A 137 4.35 8.07 6.53
N GLY A 138 3.63 7.41 7.45
CA GLY A 138 4.15 7.07 8.77
C GLY A 138 5.36 6.13 8.71
N LEU A 139 5.29 5.04 7.93
CA LEU A 139 6.40 4.10 7.78
C LEU A 139 7.64 4.74 7.15
N ALA A 140 7.46 5.69 6.23
CA ALA A 140 8.56 6.41 5.58
C ALA A 140 9.38 7.25 6.58
N VAL A 141 8.75 7.76 7.65
CA VAL A 141 9.48 8.39 8.76
C VAL A 141 10.43 7.38 9.39
N ILE A 142 9.92 6.21 9.76
CA ILE A 142 10.70 5.12 10.38
C ILE A 142 11.85 4.70 9.45
N ALA A 143 11.59 4.62 8.14
CA ALA A 143 12.59 4.28 7.15
C ALA A 143 13.75 5.28 7.06
N GLY A 144 13.55 6.53 7.50
CA GLY A 144 14.61 7.53 7.65
C GLY A 144 15.74 7.06 8.58
N LEU A 145 15.45 6.20 9.57
CA LEU A 145 16.43 5.62 10.50
C LEU A 145 17.50 4.78 9.78
N ILE A 146 17.10 4.06 8.74
CA ILE A 146 18.00 3.16 7.99
C ILE A 146 18.57 3.82 6.73
N GLY A 147 18.53 5.15 6.65
CA GLY A 147 19.01 5.91 5.50
C GLY A 147 18.02 5.98 4.33
N GLY A 148 16.74 5.67 4.55
CA GLY A 148 15.69 5.81 3.51
C GLY A 148 15.46 7.26 3.04
N GLY A 149 15.96 8.25 3.79
CA GLY A 149 15.85 9.67 3.48
C GLY A 149 14.53 10.31 3.93
N GLY A 150 14.20 11.46 3.33
CA GLY A 150 12.98 12.20 3.60
C GLY A 150 12.94 12.87 4.97
N PHE A 151 11.75 13.27 5.41
CA PHE A 151 11.57 13.99 6.68
C PHE A 151 11.92 13.16 7.92
N GLY A 152 11.87 11.81 7.82
CA GLY A 152 12.29 10.91 8.88
C GLY A 152 13.75 11.10 9.30
N THR A 153 14.62 11.50 8.36
CA THR A 153 16.02 11.79 8.66
C THR A 153 16.15 12.91 9.70
N PHE A 154 15.37 13.99 9.59
CA PHE A 154 15.40 15.08 10.58
C PHE A 154 14.84 14.64 11.94
N VAL A 155 13.78 13.83 11.94
CA VAL A 155 13.21 13.27 13.18
C VAL A 155 14.26 12.48 13.95
N PHE A 156 14.94 11.54 13.30
CA PHE A 156 15.94 10.70 13.97
C PHE A 156 17.23 11.45 14.30
N GLN A 157 17.65 12.41 13.48
CA GLN A 157 18.78 13.29 13.82
C GLN A 157 18.47 14.13 15.06
N GLY A 158 17.26 14.71 15.14
CA GLY A 158 16.81 15.48 16.29
C GLY A 158 16.70 14.62 17.55
N LEU A 159 16.22 13.38 17.44
CA LEU A 159 16.21 12.42 18.56
C LEU A 159 17.63 12.10 19.05
N ASN A 160 18.57 11.83 18.13
CA ASN A 160 19.96 11.54 18.49
C ASN A 160 20.68 12.74 19.12
N GLN A 161 20.33 13.96 18.72
CA GLN A 161 20.94 15.20 19.21
C GLN A 161 20.15 15.84 20.37
N THR A 162 19.02 15.25 20.78
CA THR A 162 18.07 15.86 21.73
C THR A 162 17.63 17.27 21.31
N ALA A 163 17.55 17.51 19.99
CA ALA A 163 17.25 18.78 19.35
C ALA A 163 15.77 18.81 18.93
N THR A 164 14.92 19.44 19.75
CA THR A 164 13.46 19.46 19.54
C THR A 164 13.06 20.19 18.25
N ASP A 165 13.80 21.23 17.89
CA ASP A 165 13.66 21.97 16.63
C ASP A 165 13.83 21.05 15.41
N LEU A 166 14.85 20.19 15.39
CA LEU A 166 15.07 19.18 14.34
C LEU A 166 13.96 18.12 14.30
N ILE A 167 13.48 17.69 15.47
CA ILE A 167 12.35 16.75 15.55
C ILE A 167 11.10 17.37 14.91
N LEU A 168 10.78 18.61 15.26
CA LEU A 168 9.62 19.33 14.72
C LEU A 168 9.77 19.62 13.22
N LEU A 169 10.99 19.91 12.75
CA LEU A 169 11.30 20.10 11.34
C LEU A 169 10.97 18.87 10.50
N GLY A 170 11.15 17.65 11.04
CA GLY A 170 10.75 16.42 10.36
C GLY A 170 9.27 16.06 10.59
N ALA A 171 8.78 16.19 11.82
CA ALA A 171 7.46 15.74 12.20
C ALA A 171 6.33 16.59 11.59
N LEU A 172 6.42 17.93 11.65
CA LEU A 172 5.34 18.81 11.21
C LEU A 172 5.05 18.70 9.71
N PRO A 173 6.05 18.72 8.80
CA PRO A 173 5.79 18.53 7.37
C PRO A 173 5.25 17.14 7.06
N THR A 174 5.70 16.11 7.78
CA THR A 174 5.17 14.75 7.61
C THR A 174 3.69 14.68 7.98
N VAL A 175 3.30 15.25 9.13
CA VAL A 175 1.88 15.30 9.55
C VAL A 175 1.05 16.07 8.54
N ALA A 176 1.54 17.22 8.07
CA ALA A 176 0.87 18.01 7.03
C ALA A 176 0.68 17.19 5.74
N LEU A 177 1.72 16.47 5.28
CA LEU A 177 1.61 15.58 4.11
C LEU A 177 0.60 14.46 4.31
N ALA A 178 0.57 13.83 5.50
CA ALA A 178 -0.39 12.79 5.83
C ALA A 178 -1.83 13.30 5.79
N LEU A 179 -2.08 14.48 6.37
CA LEU A 179 -3.40 15.12 6.37
C LEU A 179 -3.83 15.52 4.96
N ILE A 180 -2.97 16.20 4.19
CA ILE A 180 -3.26 16.60 2.82
C ILE A 180 -3.58 15.37 1.96
N SER A 181 -2.78 14.31 2.11
CA SER A 181 -2.98 13.05 1.38
C SER A 181 -4.30 12.38 1.76
N ALA A 182 -4.63 12.34 3.05
CA ALA A 182 -5.87 11.76 3.55
C ALA A 182 -7.09 12.52 3.02
N ILE A 183 -7.09 13.85 3.14
CA ILE A 183 -8.18 14.72 2.68
C ILE A 183 -8.36 14.61 1.16
N THR A 184 -7.25 14.62 0.41
CA THR A 184 -7.30 14.47 -1.06
C THR A 184 -7.95 13.13 -1.44
N MET A 185 -7.57 12.05 -0.76
CA MET A 185 -8.17 10.73 -0.99
C MET A 185 -9.64 10.66 -0.56
N ASP A 186 -10.02 11.33 0.53
CA ASP A 186 -11.43 11.40 0.97
C ASP A 186 -12.30 12.07 -0.10
N ILE A 187 -11.84 13.20 -0.65
CA ILE A 187 -12.52 13.88 -1.76
C ILE A 187 -12.64 12.95 -2.97
N LEU A 188 -11.56 12.23 -3.33
CA LEU A 188 -11.60 11.29 -4.46
C LEU A 188 -12.57 10.13 -4.23
N VAL A 189 -12.67 9.62 -3.00
CA VAL A 189 -13.64 8.59 -2.62
C VAL A 189 -15.07 9.12 -2.78
N GLU A 190 -15.35 10.32 -2.28
CA GLU A 190 -16.67 10.94 -2.36
C GLU A 190 -17.10 11.21 -3.82
N LEU A 191 -16.17 11.65 -4.67
CA LEU A 191 -16.43 11.85 -6.10
C LEU A 191 -16.66 10.53 -6.85
N ALA A 192 -16.08 9.42 -6.38
CA ALA A 192 -16.22 8.10 -6.98
C ALA A 192 -17.50 7.37 -6.56
N GLN A 193 -18.22 7.86 -5.54
CA GLN A 193 -19.47 7.23 -5.09
C GLN A 193 -20.57 7.38 -6.16
N PRO A 194 -21.24 6.27 -6.57
CA PRO A 194 -22.38 6.35 -7.47
C PRO A 194 -23.51 7.20 -6.86
N ASN A 195 -24.07 8.12 -7.66
CA ASN A 195 -25.09 9.11 -7.27
C ASN A 195 -26.34 8.52 -6.57
N THR A 196 -26.57 7.21 -6.64
CA THR A 196 -27.70 6.52 -5.99
C THR A 196 -27.59 6.39 -4.47
N MET A 197 -26.43 6.66 -3.86
CA MET A 197 -26.22 6.60 -2.40
C MET A 197 -26.19 7.98 -1.73
N ARG A 198 -26.30 9.09 -2.48
CA ARG A 198 -26.27 10.46 -1.91
C ARG A 198 -27.56 10.88 -1.19
N HIS A 199 -28.60 10.06 -1.22
CA HIS A 199 -29.93 10.37 -0.70
C HIS A 199 -30.50 9.32 0.27
N GLN A 200 -29.66 8.48 0.86
CA GLN A 200 -30.00 7.70 2.06
C GLN A 200 -29.15 8.17 3.22
#